data_AF-A0A837B0E8-F1
#
_entry.id   AF-A0A837B0E8-F1
#
_cell.length_a   1.000
_cell.length_b   1.000
_cell.length_c   1.000
_cell.angle_alpha   90.00
_cell.angle_beta   90.00
_cell.angle_gamma   90.00
#
_symmetry.space_group_name_H-M   'P 1'
#
loop_
_entity.id
_entity.type
_entity.pdbx_description
1 polymer ?
#
loop_
_entity_poly.entity_id
_entity_poly.type
_entity_poly.pdbx_seq_one_letter_code
_entity_poly.pdbx_strand_id
1 'polypeptide(L)'
;MLFGAICLFLAFNFAENKYVQHALEPLINVIHGYGLVSSSTDNLVQNHLYIPELKQILIGDGRYFYPQGGYYGKTDSGFLRQTLYGGFIYLSVCFLFMCYFVRKVAINWFDGSWIFILSTLLILSILNVKADAYAFPGIMLVLLMFLSLFGNEGKNKILFLNNKTENV
;
A
#
# COMPACT_ATOMS: atom_id res chain seq x y z
N MET A 1 5.22 0.95 28.26
CA MET A 1 4.73 1.91 29.27
C MET A 1 5.01 3.35 28.89
N LEU A 2 6.25 3.72 28.55
CA LEU A 2 6.61 5.09 28.13
C LEU A 2 5.81 5.61 26.92
N PHE A 3 5.67 4.79 25.86
CA PHE A 3 4.90 5.17 24.66
C PHE A 3 3.44 5.52 24.99
N GLY A 4 2.77 4.68 25.78
CA GLY A 4 1.39 4.94 26.20
C GLY A 4 1.26 6.22 27.03
N ALA A 5 2.21 6.50 27.92
CA ALA A 5 2.22 7.73 28.70
C ALA A 5 2.40 8.98 27.81
N ILE A 6 3.25 8.90 26.78
CA ILE A 6 3.42 9.99 25.79
C ILE A 6 2.13 10.19 25.00
N CYS A 7 1.49 9.13 24.51
CA CYS A 7 0.22 9.24 23.80
C CYS A 7 -0.87 9.87 24.67
N LEU A 8 -0.97 9.48 25.95
CA LEU A 8 -1.92 10.08 26.89
C LEU A 8 -1.61 11.55 27.15
N PHE A 9 -0.35 11.90 27.39
CA PHE A 9 0.06 13.29 27.59
C PHE A 9 -0.31 14.18 26.40
N LEU A 10 -0.03 13.71 25.17
CA LEU A 10 -0.40 14.41 23.95
C LEU A 10 -1.92 14.52 23.79
N ALA A 11 -2.66 13.45 24.07
CA ALA A 11 -4.12 13.43 23.97
C ALA A 11 -4.81 14.37 24.98
N PHE A 12 -4.25 14.56 26.18
CA PHE A 12 -4.83 15.47 27.18
C PHE A 12 -4.42 16.95 26.98
N ASN A 13 -3.19 17.21 26.55
CA ASN A 13 -2.66 18.59 26.49
C ASN A 13 -2.69 19.22 25.09
N PHE A 14 -2.76 18.39 24.05
CA PHE A 14 -2.64 18.84 22.66
C PHE A 14 -3.73 18.25 21.75
N ALA A 15 -4.90 17.92 22.31
CA ALA A 15 -6.01 17.30 21.57
C ALA A 15 -6.43 18.09 20.31
N GLU A 16 -6.37 19.42 20.37
CA GLU A 16 -6.77 20.30 19.25
C GLU A 16 -5.68 20.50 18.19
N ASN A 17 -4.46 20.01 18.43
CA ASN A 17 -3.42 20.07 17.41
C ASN A 17 -3.78 19.11 16.27
N LYS A 18 -3.89 19.62 15.03
CA LYS A 18 -4.29 18.84 13.85
C LYS A 18 -3.57 17.49 13.69
N TYR A 19 -2.27 17.43 13.98
CA TYR A 19 -1.50 16.19 13.85
C TYR A 19 -1.79 15.21 14.99
N VAL A 20 -1.93 15.72 16.21
CA VAL A 20 -2.27 14.91 17.40
C VAL A 20 -3.70 14.40 17.29
N GLN A 21 -4.63 15.28 16.89
CA GLN A 21 -6.02 14.92 16.63
C GLN A 21 -6.12 13.81 15.58
N HIS A 22 -5.40 13.92 14.47
CA HIS A 22 -5.45 12.92 13.41
C HIS A 22 -4.78 11.60 13.82
N ALA A 23 -3.62 11.65 14.48
CA ALA A 23 -2.87 10.46 14.87
C ALA A 23 -3.47 9.72 16.07
N LEU A 24 -4.08 10.45 17.01
CA LEU A 24 -4.63 9.93 18.26
C LEU A 24 -6.16 10.03 18.31
N GLU A 25 -6.84 10.26 17.18
CA GLU A 25 -8.31 10.37 17.09
C GLU A 25 -9.04 9.30 17.92
N PRO A 26 -8.68 7.99 17.84
CA PRO A 26 -9.38 6.96 18.60
C PRO A 26 -9.19 7.13 20.12
N LEU A 27 -7.99 7.51 20.55
CA LEU A 27 -7.65 7.71 21.97
C LEU A 27 -8.35 8.95 22.52
N ILE A 28 -8.34 10.06 21.77
CA ILE A 28 -9.00 11.32 22.13
C ILE A 28 -10.51 11.10 22.23
N ASN A 29 -11.11 10.37 21.27
CA ASN A 29 -12.54 10.08 21.27
C ASN A 29 -12.97 9.22 22.47
N VAL A 30 -12.13 8.27 22.90
CA VAL A 30 -12.37 7.49 24.12
C VAL A 30 -12.28 8.36 25.38
N ILE A 31 -11.25 9.21 25.47
CA ILE A 31 -11.04 10.10 26.63
C ILE A 31 -12.18 11.12 26.79
N HIS A 32 -12.67 11.68 25.68
CA HIS A 32 -13.66 12.76 25.68
C HIS A 32 -15.11 12.29 25.43
N GLY A 33 -15.34 10.98 25.29
CA GLY A 33 -16.68 10.40 25.18
C GLY A 33 -17.37 10.56 23.81
N TYR A 34 -16.60 10.80 22.74
CA TYR A 34 -17.13 10.98 21.38
C TYR A 34 -17.48 9.65 20.65
N GLY A 35 -17.18 8.49 21.24
CA GLY A 35 -17.44 7.16 20.66
C GLY A 35 -16.29 6.58 19.82
N LEU A 36 -16.29 5.26 19.59
CA LEU A 36 -15.17 4.52 18.96
C LEU A 36 -15.13 4.60 17.41
N VAL A 37 -16.12 5.23 16.79
CA VAL A 37 -16.20 5.30 15.33
C VAL A 37 -15.35 6.47 14.84
N SER A 38 -14.19 6.17 14.25
CA SER A 38 -13.33 7.18 13.62
C SER A 38 -14.03 7.76 12.39
N SER A 39 -14.04 9.08 12.28
CA SER A 39 -14.56 9.80 11.12
C SER A 39 -13.90 9.34 9.81
N SER A 40 -12.67 8.80 9.85
CA SER A 40 -11.89 8.37 8.69
C SER A 40 -12.36 7.05 8.05
N THR A 41 -13.07 6.18 8.77
CA THR A 41 -13.55 4.90 8.22
C THR A 41 -14.91 5.08 7.56
N ASP A 42 -15.82 5.83 8.19
CA ASP A 42 -17.10 6.19 7.58
C ASP A 42 -16.91 7.08 6.36
N ASN A 43 -15.97 8.03 6.40
CA ASN A 43 -15.65 8.89 5.25
C ASN A 43 -15.01 8.11 4.09
N LEU A 44 -14.22 7.05 4.38
CA LEU A 44 -13.71 6.16 3.33
C LEU A 44 -14.82 5.44 2.58
N VAL A 45 -15.74 4.80 3.32
CA VAL A 45 -16.83 4.03 2.70
C VAL A 45 -17.87 4.94 2.05
N GLN A 46 -18.17 6.09 2.65
CA GLN A 46 -19.21 7.00 2.16
C GLN A 46 -18.75 7.93 1.04
N ASN A 47 -17.49 8.39 1.04
CA ASN A 47 -17.04 9.44 0.12
C ASN A 47 -15.87 9.04 -0.79
N HIS A 48 -15.09 8.03 -0.41
CA HIS A 48 -13.91 7.62 -1.18
C HIS A 48 -14.12 6.35 -2.00
N LEU A 49 -15.12 5.52 -1.69
CA LEU A 49 -15.46 4.34 -2.47
C LEU A 49 -16.71 4.59 -3.31
N TYR A 50 -16.53 4.69 -4.63
CA TYR A 50 -17.61 4.81 -5.60
C TYR A 50 -17.28 4.00 -6.85
N ILE A 51 -18.27 3.79 -7.72
CA ILE A 51 -18.09 3.10 -8.99
C ILE A 51 -17.70 4.17 -10.04
N PRO A 52 -16.50 4.12 -10.64
CA PRO A 52 -16.12 5.03 -11.71
C PRO A 52 -16.94 4.80 -12.98
N GLU A 53 -16.86 5.74 -13.92
CA GLU A 53 -17.47 5.55 -15.23
C GLU A 53 -16.84 4.35 -15.96
N LEU A 54 -17.60 3.70 -16.84
CA LEU A 54 -17.11 2.53 -17.58
C LEU A 54 -15.82 2.82 -18.35
N LYS A 55 -15.71 4.02 -18.95
CA LYS A 55 -14.49 4.47 -19.63
C LYS A 55 -13.29 4.48 -18.66
N GLN A 56 -13.48 5.03 -17.46
CA GLN A 56 -12.44 5.09 -16.44
C GLN A 56 -12.05 3.70 -15.96
N ILE A 57 -13.02 2.78 -15.81
CA ILE A 57 -12.73 1.39 -15.47
C ILE A 57 -11.89 0.70 -16.55
N LEU A 58 -12.18 0.93 -17.83
CA LEU A 58 -11.48 0.25 -18.92
C LEU A 58 -10.07 0.79 -19.16
N ILE A 59 -9.91 2.11 -19.27
CA ILE A 59 -8.66 2.74 -19.72
C ILE A 59 -8.13 3.83 -18.78
N GLY A 60 -8.93 4.29 -17.83
CA GLY A 60 -8.61 5.43 -16.98
C GLY A 60 -8.61 6.76 -17.74
N ASP A 61 -8.34 7.84 -17.01
CA ASP A 61 -8.21 9.21 -17.53
C ASP A 61 -6.76 9.70 -17.56
N GLY A 62 -5.78 8.87 -17.17
CA GLY A 62 -4.36 9.24 -17.15
C GLY A 62 -3.97 10.20 -16.03
N ARG A 63 -4.85 10.41 -15.05
CA ARG A 63 -4.67 11.42 -13.99
C ARG A 63 -4.60 10.77 -12.62
N TYR A 64 -3.51 11.05 -11.92
CA TYR A 64 -3.32 10.60 -10.54
C TYR A 64 -3.57 11.72 -9.51
N PHE A 65 -3.30 12.97 -9.89
CA PHE A 65 -3.54 14.17 -9.06
C PHE A 65 -4.37 15.22 -9.80
N TYR A 66 -5.08 16.06 -9.04
CA TYR A 66 -5.62 17.31 -9.60
C TYR A 66 -4.52 18.39 -9.70
N PRO A 67 -4.59 19.30 -10.69
CA PRO A 67 -3.64 20.42 -10.80
C PRO A 67 -3.60 21.31 -9.56
N GLN A 68 -4.74 21.43 -8.85
CA GLN A 68 -4.87 22.22 -7.63
C GLN A 68 -4.42 21.47 -6.36
N GLY A 69 -3.92 20.24 -6.49
CA GLY A 69 -3.51 19.37 -5.40
C GLY A 69 -4.56 18.33 -5.00
N GLY A 70 -4.13 17.30 -4.28
CA GLY A 70 -4.96 16.16 -3.88
C GLY A 70 -5.12 15.09 -4.97
N TYR A 71 -5.56 13.90 -4.56
CA TYR A 71 -5.75 12.76 -5.46
C TYR A 71 -6.90 12.99 -6.45
N TYR A 72 -6.67 12.61 -7.69
CA TYR A 72 -7.69 12.63 -8.72
C TYR A 72 -8.86 11.71 -8.34
N GLY A 73 -10.09 12.18 -8.58
CA GLY A 73 -11.30 11.49 -8.14
C GLY A 73 -11.59 11.59 -6.64
N LYS A 74 -10.84 12.42 -5.89
CA LYS A 74 -11.01 12.68 -4.45
C LYS A 74 -11.17 11.38 -3.65
N THR A 75 -10.38 10.38 -3.99
CA THR A 75 -10.41 9.04 -3.39
C THR A 75 -9.08 8.72 -2.74
N ASP A 76 -9.14 8.19 -1.52
CA ASP A 76 -7.98 7.64 -0.83
C ASP A 76 -7.74 6.16 -1.17
N SER A 77 -8.66 5.54 -1.90
CA SER A 77 -8.54 4.13 -2.29
C SER A 77 -7.46 3.91 -3.34
N GLY A 78 -6.55 2.97 -3.10
CA GLY A 78 -5.56 2.54 -4.09
C GLY A 78 -6.20 1.98 -5.34
N PHE A 79 -7.23 1.15 -5.19
CA PHE A 79 -7.99 0.59 -6.32
C PHE A 79 -8.54 1.68 -7.24
N LEU A 80 -9.18 2.70 -6.67
CA LEU A 80 -9.75 3.79 -7.47
C LEU A 80 -8.67 4.67 -8.07
N ARG A 81 -7.60 5.01 -7.33
CA ARG A 81 -6.49 5.78 -7.90
C ARG A 81 -5.86 5.10 -9.10
N GLN A 82 -5.59 3.80 -9.00
CA GLN A 82 -5.01 3.02 -10.10
C GLN A 82 -5.98 2.87 -11.28
N THR A 83 -7.25 2.64 -10.99
CA THR A 83 -8.31 2.52 -12.03
C THR A 83 -8.51 3.86 -12.74
N LEU A 84 -8.63 4.97 -12.02
CA LEU A 84 -8.78 6.30 -12.61
C LEU A 84 -7.52 6.72 -13.39
N TYR A 85 -6.35 6.23 -13.01
CA TYR A 85 -5.11 6.52 -13.73
C TYR A 85 -5.01 5.76 -15.05
N GLY A 86 -5.13 4.44 -15.05
CA GLY A 86 -4.91 3.63 -16.27
C GLY A 86 -5.85 2.44 -16.44
N GLY A 87 -7.01 2.50 -15.80
CA GLY A 87 -8.05 1.49 -15.87
C GLY A 87 -7.65 0.15 -15.26
N PHE A 88 -8.43 -0.85 -15.63
CA PHE A 88 -8.26 -2.23 -15.19
C PHE A 88 -6.91 -2.81 -15.62
N ILE A 89 -6.40 -2.41 -16.78
CA ILE A 89 -5.09 -2.85 -17.28
C ILE A 89 -3.99 -2.40 -16.32
N TYR A 90 -3.96 -1.10 -15.96
CA TYR A 90 -2.95 -0.57 -15.06
C TYR A 90 -3.04 -1.20 -13.65
N LEU A 91 -4.26 -1.28 -13.09
CA LEU A 91 -4.50 -1.96 -11.82
C LEU A 91 -3.98 -3.41 -11.85
N SER A 92 -4.25 -4.15 -12.93
CA SER A 92 -3.79 -5.53 -13.09
C SER A 92 -2.28 -5.62 -13.17
N VAL A 93 -1.61 -4.71 -13.90
CA VAL A 93 -0.15 -4.65 -13.97
C VAL A 93 0.45 -4.38 -12.58
N CYS A 94 -0.09 -3.41 -11.83
CA CYS A 94 0.36 -3.12 -10.47
C CYS A 94 0.19 -4.32 -9.53
N PHE A 95 -0.93 -5.02 -9.63
CA PHE A 95 -1.18 -6.24 -8.85
C PHE A 95 -0.21 -7.37 -9.23
N LEU A 96 -0.02 -7.65 -10.51
CA LEU A 96 0.90 -8.68 -10.99
C LEU A 96 2.35 -8.38 -10.60
N PHE A 97 2.75 -7.10 -10.67
CA PHE A 97 4.05 -6.64 -10.20
C PHE A 97 4.23 -6.92 -8.70
N MET A 98 3.23 -6.62 -7.88
CA MET A 98 3.25 -6.95 -6.45
C MET A 98 3.33 -8.46 -6.21
N CYS A 99 2.51 -9.25 -6.92
CA CYS A 99 2.54 -10.72 -6.87
C CYS A 99 3.91 -11.30 -7.19
N TYR A 100 4.61 -10.73 -8.17
CA TYR A 100 5.97 -11.15 -8.52
C TYR A 100 6.93 -10.99 -7.33
N PHE A 101 6.94 -9.85 -6.66
CA PHE A 101 7.82 -9.61 -5.52
C PHE A 101 7.45 -10.44 -4.30
N VAL A 102 6.16 -10.54 -3.97
CA VAL A 102 5.69 -11.40 -2.87
C VAL A 102 6.09 -12.84 -3.11
N ARG A 103 5.92 -13.35 -4.34
CA ARG A 103 6.34 -14.71 -4.70
C ARG A 103 7.86 -14.88 -4.58
N LYS A 104 8.66 -13.91 -5.02
CA LYS A 104 10.12 -13.99 -4.89
C LYS A 104 10.56 -14.01 -3.44
N VAL A 105 9.95 -13.18 -2.58
CA VAL A 105 10.17 -13.23 -1.13
C VAL A 105 9.80 -14.60 -0.56
N ALA A 106 8.64 -15.15 -0.96
CA ALA A 106 8.20 -16.46 -0.51
C ALA A 106 9.21 -17.57 -0.87
N ILE A 107 9.71 -17.59 -2.10
CA ILE A 107 10.69 -18.58 -2.56
C ILE A 107 12.01 -18.44 -1.82
N ASN A 108 12.46 -17.20 -1.59
CA ASN A 108 13.76 -16.93 -1.00
C ASN A 108 13.81 -17.15 0.53
N TRP A 109 12.71 -16.89 1.23
CA TRP A 109 12.68 -16.81 2.69
C TRP A 109 11.68 -17.76 3.36
N PHE A 110 10.74 -18.34 2.59
CA PHE A 110 9.62 -19.13 3.11
C PHE A 110 9.38 -20.42 2.30
N ASP A 111 10.43 -20.98 1.68
CA ASP A 111 10.39 -22.22 0.89
C ASP A 111 9.29 -22.27 -0.18
N GLY A 112 8.90 -21.12 -0.72
CA GLY A 112 7.85 -21.01 -1.73
C GLY A 112 6.44 -21.26 -1.19
N SER A 113 6.20 -21.10 0.12
CA SER A 113 4.91 -21.33 0.77
C SER A 113 3.77 -20.54 0.12
N TRP A 114 2.81 -21.26 -0.47
CA TRP A 114 1.60 -20.67 -1.05
C TRP A 114 0.70 -20.01 -0.01
N ILE A 115 0.70 -20.50 1.23
CA ILE A 115 -0.05 -19.89 2.33
C ILE A 115 0.50 -18.50 2.62
N PHE A 116 1.84 -18.35 2.65
CA PHE A 116 2.47 -17.04 2.83
C PHE A 116 2.12 -16.09 1.67
N ILE A 117 2.19 -16.56 0.43
CA ILE A 117 1.85 -15.75 -0.75
C ILE A 117 0.40 -15.27 -0.67
N LEU A 118 -0.55 -16.19 -0.48
CA LEU A 118 -1.98 -15.86 -0.46
C LEU A 118 -2.35 -14.94 0.71
N SER A 119 -1.85 -15.22 1.91
CA SER A 119 -2.12 -14.38 3.09
C SER A 119 -1.52 -12.99 2.94
N THR A 120 -0.29 -12.86 2.44
CA THR A 120 0.35 -11.57 2.20
C THR A 120 -0.39 -10.77 1.13
N LEU A 121 -0.76 -11.40 0.01
CA LEU A 121 -1.54 -10.75 -1.04
C LEU A 121 -2.92 -10.32 -0.54
N LEU A 122 -3.58 -11.13 0.29
CA LEU A 122 -4.86 -10.76 0.90
C LEU A 122 -4.71 -9.51 1.77
N ILE A 123 -3.72 -9.48 2.66
CA ILE A 123 -3.44 -8.32 3.52
C ILE A 123 -3.16 -7.08 2.67
N LEU A 124 -2.28 -7.20 1.67
CA LEU A 124 -1.96 -6.08 0.77
C LEU A 124 -3.18 -5.60 -0.01
N SER A 125 -4.09 -6.49 -0.39
CA SER A 125 -5.33 -6.14 -1.07
C SER A 125 -6.29 -5.38 -0.15
N ILE A 126 -6.41 -5.81 1.10
CA ILE A 126 -7.19 -5.09 2.12
C ILE A 126 -6.59 -3.69 2.36
N LEU A 127 -5.26 -3.59 2.46
CA LEU A 127 -4.58 -2.30 2.57
C LEU A 127 -4.80 -1.43 1.32
N ASN A 128 -4.88 -2.03 0.14
CA ASN A 128 -5.11 -1.31 -1.13
C ASN A 128 -6.50 -0.64 -1.20
N VAL A 129 -7.43 -1.05 -0.34
CA VAL A 129 -8.74 -0.39 -0.21
C VAL A 129 -8.61 1.03 0.33
N LYS A 130 -7.67 1.27 1.27
CA LYS A 130 -7.49 2.57 1.95
C LYS A 130 -6.21 3.31 1.56
N ALA A 131 -5.22 2.60 1.02
CA ALA A 131 -3.96 3.16 0.57
C ALA A 131 -3.61 2.64 -0.82
N ASP A 132 -2.69 3.29 -1.52
CA ASP A 132 -2.14 2.73 -2.76
C ASP A 132 -1.03 1.75 -2.36
N ALA A 133 -1.43 0.50 -2.14
CA ALA A 133 -0.55 -0.54 -1.63
C ALA A 133 0.12 -1.32 -2.77
N TYR A 134 -0.53 -1.48 -3.92
CA TYR A 134 0.08 -2.15 -5.06
C TYR A 134 1.00 -1.21 -5.83
N ALA A 135 2.26 -1.59 -6.01
CA ALA A 135 3.22 -0.89 -6.88
C ALA A 135 3.40 0.63 -6.63
N PHE A 136 2.85 1.20 -5.56
CA PHE A 136 3.18 2.54 -5.11
C PHE A 136 4.63 2.55 -4.59
N PRO A 137 5.46 3.55 -4.96
CA PRO A 137 6.87 3.63 -4.56
C PRO A 137 7.02 4.06 -3.09
N GLY A 138 6.41 3.30 -2.18
CA GLY A 138 6.55 3.45 -0.74
C GLY A 138 7.61 2.51 -0.18
N ILE A 139 7.96 2.75 1.09
CA ILE A 139 8.96 1.97 1.85
C ILE A 139 8.65 0.46 1.78
N MET A 140 7.37 0.08 1.82
CA MET A 140 6.94 -1.32 1.77
C MET A 140 7.32 -2.00 0.45
N LEU A 141 7.08 -1.36 -0.71
CA LEU A 141 7.45 -1.93 -2.00
C LEU A 141 8.98 -2.04 -2.13
N VAL A 142 9.71 -0.98 -1.74
CA VAL A 142 11.17 -0.98 -1.77
C VAL A 142 11.73 -2.09 -0.88
N LEU A 143 11.16 -2.31 0.30
CA LEU A 143 11.53 -3.40 1.19
C LEU A 143 11.27 -4.77 0.55
N LEU A 144 10.09 -4.98 -0.05
CA LEU A 144 9.77 -6.24 -0.75
C LEU A 144 10.72 -6.49 -1.92
N MET A 145 11.03 -5.46 -2.70
CA MET A 145 12.03 -5.54 -3.77
C MET A 145 13.41 -5.91 -3.21
N PHE A 146 13.85 -5.25 -2.15
CA PHE A 146 15.12 -5.56 -1.50
C PHE A 146 15.17 -7.01 -1.01
N LEU A 147 14.19 -7.44 -0.22
CA LEU A 147 14.10 -8.82 0.29
C LEU A 147 14.00 -9.87 -0.83
N SER A 148 13.38 -9.51 -1.96
CA SER A 148 13.28 -10.41 -3.13
C SER A 148 14.63 -10.70 -3.81
N LEU A 149 15.65 -9.87 -3.57
CA LEU A 149 16.99 -10.04 -4.13
C LEU A 149 17.86 -10.98 -3.28
N PHE A 150 17.62 -11.04 -1.97
CA PHE A 150 18.39 -11.88 -1.04
C PHE A 150 17.67 -13.21 -0.83
N GLY A 151 18.38 -14.34 -1.03
CA GLY A 151 17.87 -15.69 -0.81
C GLY A 151 18.53 -16.73 -1.74
N ASN A 152 18.19 -18.00 -1.54
CA ASN A 152 18.82 -19.14 -2.23
C ASN A 152 18.58 -19.15 -3.75
N GLU A 153 17.41 -18.67 -4.19
CA GLU A 153 17.01 -18.51 -5.60
C GLU A 153 17.19 -17.06 -6.09
N GLY A 154 17.81 -16.20 -5.27
CA GLY A 154 18.25 -14.85 -5.61
C GLY A 154 19.53 -14.87 -6.44
N LYS A 155 19.63 -15.72 -7.46
CA LYS A 155 20.77 -15.66 -8.38
C LYS A 155 20.63 -14.41 -9.23
N ASN A 156 21.50 -13.43 -8.97
CA ASN A 156 21.84 -12.37 -9.91
C ASN A 156 22.06 -13.02 -11.27
N LYS A 157 21.14 -12.80 -12.23
CA LYS A 157 21.48 -13.02 -13.64
C LYS A 157 22.51 -11.95 -13.97
N ILE A 158 23.78 -12.31 -13.86
CA ILE A 158 24.88 -11.51 -14.39
C ILE A 158 24.63 -11.50 -15.90
N LEU A 159 24.06 -10.39 -16.39
CA LEU A 159 23.70 -10.19 -17.80
C LEU A 159 24.92 -10.29 -18.74
N PHE A 160 26.13 -10.27 -18.18
CA PHE A 160 27.39 -10.48 -18.87
C PHE A 160 28.17 -11.63 -18.21
N LEU A 161 27.70 -12.87 -18.39
CA LEU A 161 28.59 -14.02 -18.26
C LEU A 161 29.62 -13.89 -19.39
N ASN A 162 30.81 -13.42 -19.05
CA ASN A 162 31.93 -13.41 -19.95
C ASN A 162 32.32 -14.88 -20.15
N ASN A 163 31.82 -15.50 -21.22
CA ASN A 163 32.19 -16.85 -21.63
C ASN A 163 33.67 -16.84 -22.05
N LYS A 164 34.58 -16.86 -21.07
CA LYS A 164 35.93 -17.37 -21.32
C LYS A 164 35.83 -18.89 -21.28
N THR A 165 35.57 -19.47 -22.44
CA THR A 165 35.98 -20.84 -22.75
C THR A 165 37.46 -20.98 -22.46
N GLU A 166 37.81 -21.68 -21.38
CA GLU A 166 39.13 -22.25 -21.21
C GLU A 166 39.29 -23.33 -22.27
N ASN A 167 40.14 -23.07 -23.25
CA ASN A 167 40.62 -24.11 -24.16
C ASN A 167 41.75 -24.87 -23.45
N VAL A 168 41.58 -26.19 -23.47
CA VAL A 168 42.51 -27.26 -23.10
C VAL A 168 43.93 -27.03 -23.61
#